data_AF-A0A4P6JKL6-F1
#
_entry.id   AF-A0A4P6JKL6-F1
#
_cell.length_a   1.000
_cell.length_b   1.000
_cell.length_c   1.000
_cell.angle_alpha   90.00
_cell.angle_beta   90.00
_cell.angle_gamma   90.00
#
_symmetry.space_group_name_H-M   'P 1'
#
loop_
_entity.id
_entity.type
_entity.pdbx_description
1 polymer ?
#
loop_
_entity_poly.entity_id
_entity_poly.type
_entity_poly.pdbx_seq_one_letter_code
_entity_poly.pdbx_strand_id
1 'polypeptide(L)'
;MTTVILHLYHGRNTPDEQMESWGFDGPRIECDCVGFTYGTIWIVRNGEREDLTPKGEDLIPWEGKYYGDFEVIANAERRHGNSRPLPQTQM
;
A
#
# COMPACT_ATOMS: atom_id res chain seq x y z
N MET A 1 -8.09 1.37 -17.79
CA MET A 1 -8.64 0.85 -16.52
C MET A 1 -8.15 1.77 -15.42
N THR A 2 -8.94 2.05 -14.38
CA THR A 2 -8.45 2.84 -13.25
C THR A 2 -7.66 1.91 -12.34
N THR A 3 -6.39 2.18 -12.12
CA THR A 3 -5.58 1.45 -11.14
C THR A 3 -5.64 2.15 -9.78
N VAL A 4 -5.36 1.41 -8.72
CA VAL A 4 -5.08 1.94 -7.39
C VAL A 4 -3.65 1.58 -7.03
N ILE A 5 -3.00 2.39 -6.21
CA ILE A 5 -1.65 2.12 -5.72
C ILE A 5 -1.75 1.76 -4.24
N LEU A 6 -1.20 0.61 -3.88
CA LEU A 6 -0.88 0.27 -2.50
C LEU A 6 0.54 0.76 -2.21
N HIS A 7 0.71 1.69 -1.29
CA HIS A 7 2.03 2.14 -0.85
C HIS A 7 2.29 1.59 0.55
N LEU A 8 3.44 0.93 0.73
CA LEU A 8 3.83 0.30 1.99
C LEU A 8 4.85 1.15 2.74
N TYR A 9 4.74 1.17 4.07
CA TYR A 9 5.59 1.98 4.94
C TYR A 9 6.21 1.16 6.07
N HIS A 10 7.21 1.75 6.73
CA HIS A 10 7.90 1.16 7.87
C HIS A 10 8.57 -0.17 7.55
N GLY A 11 9.33 -0.13 6.46
CA GLY A 11 10.01 -1.28 5.89
C GLY A 11 11.18 -1.75 6.74
N ARG A 12 11.27 -3.07 6.87
CA ARG A 12 12.36 -3.81 7.52
C ARG A 12 12.72 -5.09 6.75
N ASN A 13 13.97 -5.52 6.89
CA ASN A 13 14.57 -6.70 6.27
C ASN A 13 14.20 -8.00 6.98
N THR A 14 14.03 -7.96 8.31
CA THR A 14 13.54 -9.10 9.09
C THR A 14 12.41 -8.66 10.02
N PRO A 15 11.47 -9.54 10.39
CA PRO A 15 10.34 -9.17 11.23
C PRO A 15 10.75 -8.55 12.56
N ASP A 16 11.80 -9.11 13.16
CA ASP A 16 12.32 -8.74 14.49
C ASP A 16 13.38 -7.63 14.45
N GLU A 17 13.65 -7.05 13.27
CA GLU A 17 14.62 -5.97 13.11
C GLU A 17 14.21 -4.75 13.94
N GLN A 18 15.10 -4.30 14.81
CA GLN A 18 14.98 -3.00 15.46
C GLN A 18 15.30 -1.92 14.43
N MET A 19 14.27 -1.20 13.99
CA MET A 19 14.41 -0.18 12.96
C MET A 19 15.08 1.07 13.52
N GLU A 20 15.97 1.68 12.74
CA GLU A 20 16.38 3.06 12.99
C GLU A 20 15.25 4.00 12.53
N SER A 21 14.84 4.94 13.41
CA SER A 21 13.72 5.84 13.15
C SER A 21 12.44 5.06 12.82
N TRP A 22 11.92 5.18 11.59
CA TRP A 22 10.68 4.55 11.13
C TRP A 22 10.92 3.43 10.12
N GLY A 23 12.17 3.00 9.88
CA GLY A 23 12.51 2.04 8.82
C GLY A 23 12.63 2.68 7.43
N PHE A 24 12.70 1.85 6.38
CA PHE A 24 12.78 2.33 4.99
C PHE A 24 11.41 2.54 4.35
N ASP A 25 11.35 3.45 3.38
CA ASP A 25 10.16 3.68 2.55
C ASP A 25 9.94 2.50 1.59
N GLY A 26 8.69 2.04 1.49
CA GLY A 26 8.35 0.81 0.78
C GLY A 26 7.94 1.02 -0.67
N PRO A 27 7.59 -0.07 -1.37
CA PRO A 27 7.21 -0.01 -2.76
C PRO A 27 5.80 0.57 -2.94
N ARG A 28 5.60 1.19 -4.09
CA ARG A 28 4.29 1.56 -4.63
C ARG A 28 3.86 0.49 -5.61
N ILE A 29 2.85 -0.28 -5.23
CA ILE A 29 2.37 -1.44 -5.97
C ILE A 29 1.10 -1.05 -6.71
N GLU A 30 1.14 -1.08 -8.05
CA GLU A 30 -0.07 -0.89 -8.86
C GLU A 30 -0.95 -2.14 -8.81
N CYS A 31 -2.22 -1.92 -8.47
CA CYS A 31 -3.24 -2.93 -8.30
C CYS A 31 -4.51 -2.55 -9.06
N ASP A 32 -5.21 -3.57 -9.57
CA ASP A 32 -6.56 -3.44 -10.09
C ASP A 32 -7.56 -3.21 -8.94
N CYS A 33 -7.27 -3.79 -7.78
CA CYS A 33 -8.06 -3.68 -6.55
C CYS A 33 -7.16 -3.90 -5.33
N VAL A 34 -7.50 -3.23 -4.23
CA VAL A 34 -6.92 -3.48 -2.90
C VAL A 34 -8.09 -3.63 -1.94
N GLY A 35 -8.06 -4.67 -1.12
CA GLY A 35 -8.95 -4.80 0.02
C GLY A 35 -8.20 -5.28 1.25
N PHE A 36 -8.79 -5.04 2.42
CA PHE A 36 -8.21 -5.42 3.68
C PHE A 36 -9.31 -5.83 4.66
N THR A 37 -9.04 -6.85 5.47
CA THR A 37 -9.95 -7.33 6.50
C THR A 37 -9.17 -8.04 7.59
N TYR A 38 -9.50 -7.73 8.86
CA TYR A 38 -8.90 -8.37 10.04
C TYR A 38 -7.35 -8.48 10.00
N GLY A 39 -6.67 -7.44 9.51
CA GLY A 39 -5.21 -7.41 9.40
C GLY A 39 -4.64 -7.99 8.10
N THR A 40 -5.39 -8.79 7.34
CA THR A 40 -4.94 -9.29 6.04
C THR A 40 -5.27 -8.31 4.93
N ILE A 41 -4.26 -7.96 4.14
CA ILE A 41 -4.42 -7.23 2.88
C ILE A 41 -4.47 -8.25 1.74
N TRP A 42 -5.36 -8.03 0.78
CA TRP A 42 -5.37 -8.75 -0.48
C TRP A 42 -5.38 -7.77 -1.64
N ILE A 43 -4.68 -8.12 -2.70
CA ILE A 43 -4.56 -7.30 -3.91
C ILE A 43 -4.98 -8.12 -5.12
N VAL A 44 -5.48 -7.43 -6.15
CA VAL A 44 -5.66 -8.01 -7.48
C VAL A 44 -4.72 -7.31 -8.43
N ARG A 45 -3.90 -8.07 -9.16
CA ARG A 45 -2.97 -7.58 -10.17
C ARG A 45 -3.03 -8.48 -11.39
N ASN A 46 -3.15 -7.91 -12.58
CA ASN A 46 -3.21 -8.66 -13.84
C ASN A 46 -4.34 -9.72 -13.85
N GLY A 47 -5.45 -9.44 -13.15
CA GLY A 47 -6.58 -10.37 -13.02
C GLY A 47 -6.37 -11.51 -12.02
N GLU A 48 -5.24 -11.56 -11.31
CA GLU A 48 -4.95 -12.58 -10.30
C GLU A 48 -4.98 -11.99 -8.89
N ARG A 49 -5.49 -12.76 -7.92
CA ARG A 49 -5.56 -12.36 -6.51
C ARG A 49 -4.33 -12.87 -5.75
N GLU A 50 -3.75 -11.98 -4.96
CA GLU A 50 -2.64 -12.28 -4.03
C GLU A 50 -3.03 -11.83 -2.62
N ASP A 51 -2.90 -12.72 -1.64
CA ASP A 51 -3.17 -12.43 -0.23
C ASP A 51 -1.84 -12.14 0.49
N LEU A 52 -1.65 -10.90 0.95
CA LEU A 52 -0.51 -10.47 1.75
C LEU A 52 -0.75 -10.83 3.21
N THR A 53 -0.71 -12.13 3.51
CA THR A 53 -0.93 -12.66 4.87
C THR A 53 0.14 -12.12 5.82
N PRO A 54 -0.23 -11.39 6.89
CA PRO A 54 0.74 -10.82 7.79
C PRO A 54 1.66 -11.87 8.41
N LYS A 55 2.93 -11.50 8.62
CA LYS A 55 3.86 -12.26 9.44
C LYS A 55 3.87 -11.68 10.85
N GLY A 56 3.65 -12.54 11.85
CA GLY A 56 3.42 -12.05 13.20
C GLY A 56 2.02 -11.45 13.33
N GLU A 57 1.88 -10.39 14.12
CA GLU A 57 0.57 -9.77 14.38
C GLU A 57 0.21 -8.67 13.38
N ASP A 58 1.20 -7.98 12.81
CA ASP A 58 0.99 -6.69 12.13
C ASP A 58 1.82 -6.47 10.85
N LEU A 59 2.70 -7.39 10.46
CA LEU A 59 3.66 -7.11 9.37
C LEU A 59 3.22 -7.62 8.01
N ILE A 60 2.98 -6.70 7.09
CA ILE A 60 2.63 -6.97 5.70
C ILE A 60 3.89 -7.46 4.96
N PRO A 61 3.92 -8.69 4.41
CA PRO A 61 5.06 -9.16 3.64
C PRO A 61 5.00 -8.67 2.19
N TRP A 62 6.15 -8.24 1.65
CA TRP A 62 6.30 -7.99 0.21
C TRP A 62 7.73 -8.19 -0.24
N GLU A 63 7.94 -9.02 -1.27
CA GLU A 63 9.26 -9.30 -1.88
C GLU A 63 10.39 -9.57 -0.88
N GLY A 64 10.09 -10.36 0.17
CA GLY A 64 11.06 -10.73 1.21
C GLY A 64 11.35 -9.63 2.23
N LYS A 65 10.58 -8.54 2.24
CA LYS A 65 10.59 -7.46 3.23
C LYS A 65 9.28 -7.45 4.02
N TYR A 66 9.27 -6.66 5.10
CA TYR A 66 8.14 -6.56 6.03
C TYR A 66 7.80 -5.09 6.29
N TYR A 67 6.51 -4.77 6.33
CA TYR A 67 6.01 -3.39 6.41
C TYR A 67 4.96 -3.28 7.51
N GLY A 68 4.99 -2.17 8.26
CA GLY A 68 4.08 -1.96 9.38
C GLY A 68 2.77 -1.28 8.99
N ASP A 69 2.82 -0.40 7.99
CA ASP A 69 1.66 0.41 7.59
C ASP A 69 1.51 0.43 6.07
N PHE A 70 0.34 0.91 5.63
CA PHE A 70 0.04 1.10 4.22
C PHE A 70 -0.95 2.25 3.99
N GLU A 71 -0.98 2.76 2.77
CA GLU A 71 -2.06 3.60 2.28
C GLU A 71 -2.54 3.12 0.90
N VAL A 72 -3.79 3.45 0.57
CA VAL A 72 -4.38 3.19 -0.75
C VAL A 72 -4.60 4.52 -1.45
N ILE A 73 -3.91 4.69 -2.58
CA ILE A 73 -3.93 5.91 -3.37
C ILE A 73 -4.72 5.63 -4.64
N ALA A 74 -5.68 6.49 -4.98
CA ALA A 74 -6.29 6.45 -6.30
C ALA A 74 -5.22 6.82 -7.34
N ASN A 75 -4.90 5.91 -8.27
CA ASN A 75 -4.10 6.26 -9.44
C ASN A 75 -5.03 6.89 -10.47
N ALA A 76 -5.47 8.11 -10.14
CA ALA A 76 -6.11 8.96 -11.11
C ALA A 76 -5.02 9.37 -12.11
N GLU A 77 -4.87 8.62 -13.20
CA GLU A 77 -4.57 9.31 -14.45
C GLU A 77 -5.59 10.44 -14.52
N ARG A 78 -5.13 11.69 -14.42
CA ARG A 78 -5.99 12.84 -14.64
C ARG A 78 -6.65 12.57 -15.98
N ARG A 79 -7.95 12.25 -15.98
CA ARG A 79 -8.72 12.34 -17.21
C ARG A 79 -8.49 13.78 -17.69
N HIS A 80 -7.76 13.94 -18.79
CA HIS A 80 -7.63 15.23 -19.44
C HIS A 80 -9.05 15.66 -19.81
N GLY A 81 -9.65 16.51 -18.97
CA GLY A 81 -11.04 16.94 -19.04
C GLY A 81 -11.70 16.99 -17.66
N ASN A 82 -11.62 18.15 -17.01
CA ASN A 82 -12.32 18.54 -15.76
C ASN A 82 -11.82 17.94 -14.44
N SER A 83 -10.64 18.35 -13.98
CA SER A 83 -10.33 18.28 -12.54
C SER A 83 -10.92 19.51 -11.84
N ARG A 84 -11.94 19.31 -11.00
CA ARG A 84 -12.23 20.28 -9.93
C ARG A 84 -11.05 20.25 -8.95
N PRO A 85 -10.55 21.40 -8.49
CA PRO A 85 -9.50 21.41 -7.47
C PRO A 85 -10.00 20.76 -6.18
N LEU A 86 -9.10 20.07 -5.48
CA LEU A 86 -9.36 19.58 -4.13
C LEU A 86 -9.71 20.77 -3.22
N PRO A 87 -10.70 20.64 -2.32
CA PRO A 87 -10.99 21.69 -1.36
C PRO A 87 -9.75 21.95 -0.51
N GLN A 88 -9.29 23.21 -0.51
CA GLN A 88 -8.28 23.63 0.44
C GLN A 88 -8.91 23.66 1.82
N THR A 89 -8.52 22.73 2.69
CA THR A 89 -8.84 22.79 4.10
C THR A 89 -8.14 24.01 4.68
N GLN A 90 -8.90 24.99 5.16
CA GLN A 90 -8.34 26.09 5.96
C GLN A 90 -7.96 25.54 7.34
N MET A 91 -6.74 25.85 7.77
CA MET A 91 -6.21 25.57 9.12
C MET A 91 -7.00 26.31 10.20
#